data_AF-A0A7J7QHV1-F1
#
_entry.id   AF-A0A7J7QHV1-F1
#
_cell.length_a   1.000
_cell.length_b   1.000
_cell.length_c   1.000
_cell.angle_alpha   90.00
_cell.angle_beta   90.00
_cell.angle_gamma   90.00
#
_symmetry.space_group_name_H-M   'P 1'
#
loop_
_entity.id
_entity.type
_entity.pdbx_description
1 polymer ?
#
loop_
_entity_poly.entity_id
_entity_poly.type
_entity_poly.pdbx_seq_one_letter_code
_entity_poly.pdbx_strand_id
1 'polypeptide(L)'
;MPGAPATPQVPSGEAAAAAAAADHAAAMAERAAAEAASAAVDAAMAAAGGGWSPAVDAYLAAAAAAGGGAGVGLKRGRAGSGGSAAVAAAAGRGGTGGYRHAEPATRQVSTQQASAAPSRQHSGPSPRGWGAEQLHGWLHASGCGEAVRAFRDQGLDGPAMAGLMRVAAGGEAGRLFDLLGRDVGVMHVGLRLRLVDNILMCFGGAARGR
;
A
#
# COMPACT_ATOMS: atom_id res chain seq x y z
N MET A 1 39.79 41.57 -35.70
CA MET A 1 39.35 40.28 -36.26
C MET A 1 38.24 39.74 -35.36
N PRO A 2 36.95 39.99 -35.65
CA PRO A 2 35.85 39.45 -34.87
C PRO A 2 35.74 37.93 -35.09
N GLY A 3 35.72 37.16 -34.00
CA GLY A 3 35.67 35.69 -34.00
C GLY A 3 34.32 35.17 -34.48
N ALA A 4 34.36 34.21 -35.40
CA ALA A 4 33.17 33.56 -35.92
C ALA A 4 32.47 32.74 -34.81
N PRO A 5 31.12 32.79 -34.74
CA PRO A 5 30.37 31.99 -33.78
C PRO A 5 30.48 30.50 -34.12
N ALA A 6 30.82 29.69 -33.12
CA ALA A 6 30.84 28.23 -33.24
C ALA A 6 29.43 27.71 -33.53
N THR A 7 29.27 27.00 -34.64
CA THR A 7 28.03 26.34 -34.99
C THR A 7 27.76 25.18 -34.00
N PRO A 8 26.55 25.10 -33.41
CA PRO A 8 26.22 24.00 -32.53
C PRO A 8 26.20 22.69 -33.32
N GLN A 9 27.06 21.75 -32.93
CA GLN A 9 27.04 20.40 -33.49
C GLN A 9 25.76 19.70 -33.02
N VAL A 10 24.84 19.49 -33.95
CA VAL A 10 23.66 18.66 -33.73
C VAL A 10 24.15 17.20 -33.67
N PRO A 11 23.90 16.46 -32.57
CA PRO A 11 24.29 15.05 -32.49
C PRO A 11 23.60 14.29 -33.61
N SER A 12 24.38 13.51 -34.36
CA SER A 12 23.90 12.68 -35.47
C SER A 12 22.76 11.78 -34.99
N GLY A 13 21.66 11.74 -35.75
CA GLY A 13 20.43 11.03 -35.38
C GLY A 13 20.61 9.54 -35.06
N GLU A 14 21.71 8.94 -35.49
CA GLU A 14 22.09 7.57 -35.18
C GLU A 14 22.41 7.35 -33.69
N ALA A 15 23.06 8.32 -33.04
CA ALA A 15 23.37 8.24 -31.61
C ALA A 15 22.11 8.38 -30.73
N ALA A 16 21.16 9.21 -31.17
CA ALA A 16 19.87 9.38 -30.49
C ALA A 16 18.99 8.12 -30.64
N ALA A 17 18.99 7.49 -31.82
CA ALA A 17 18.27 6.24 -32.04
C ALA A 17 18.84 5.07 -31.21
N ALA A 18 20.17 4.98 -31.08
CA ALA A 18 20.81 3.96 -30.26
C ALA A 18 20.50 4.13 -28.76
N ALA A 19 20.44 5.37 -28.25
CA ALA A 19 20.06 5.65 -26.87
C ALA A 19 18.60 5.25 -26.60
N ALA A 20 17.67 5.64 -27.49
CA ALA A 20 16.26 5.28 -27.36
C ALA A 20 16.03 3.75 -27.41
N ALA A 21 16.79 3.02 -28.23
CA ALA A 21 16.72 1.56 -28.28
C ALA A 21 17.21 0.92 -26.97
N ALA A 22 18.26 1.47 -26.34
CA ALA A 22 18.76 1.00 -25.05
C ALA A 22 17.74 1.24 -23.92
N ASP A 23 17.10 2.41 -23.89
CA ASP A 23 16.07 2.75 -22.90
C ASP A 23 14.83 1.83 -23.05
N HIS A 24 14.42 1.54 -24.29
CA HIS A 24 13.32 0.61 -24.54
C HIS A 24 13.66 -0.82 -24.11
N ALA A 25 14.89 -1.29 -24.36
CA ALA A 25 15.35 -2.59 -23.91
C ALA A 25 15.39 -2.69 -22.38
N ALA A 26 15.80 -1.62 -21.68
CA ALA A 26 15.79 -1.55 -20.23
C ALA A 26 14.35 -1.62 -19.67
N ALA A 27 13.42 -0.86 -20.27
CA ALA A 27 12.01 -0.90 -19.87
C ALA A 27 11.37 -2.29 -20.08
N MET A 28 11.73 -2.98 -21.17
CA MET A 28 11.26 -4.34 -21.43
C MET A 28 11.84 -5.35 -20.42
N ALA A 29 13.10 -5.19 -20.01
CA ALA A 29 13.71 -6.02 -18.97
C ALA A 29 13.06 -5.82 -17.59
N GLU A 30 12.73 -4.56 -17.24
CA GLU A 30 12.04 -4.24 -15.99
C GLU A 30 10.63 -4.84 -15.95
N ARG A 31 9.90 -4.76 -17.08
CA ARG A 31 8.58 -5.40 -17.20
C ARG A 31 8.65 -6.92 -17.08
N ALA A 32 9.65 -7.55 -17.72
CA ALA A 32 9.86 -8.99 -17.61
C ALA A 32 10.19 -9.43 -16.17
N ALA A 33 10.96 -8.61 -15.43
CA ALA A 33 11.27 -8.87 -14.02
C ALA A 33 10.00 -8.75 -13.14
N ALA A 34 9.14 -7.77 -13.40
CA ALA A 34 7.87 -7.60 -12.68
C ALA A 34 6.90 -8.77 -12.95
N GLU A 35 6.79 -9.24 -14.20
CA GLU A 35 5.97 -10.40 -14.56
C GLU A 35 6.51 -11.68 -13.89
N ALA A 36 7.82 -11.89 -13.87
CA ALA A 36 8.44 -13.03 -13.18
C ALA A 36 8.19 -12.99 -11.65
N ALA A 37 8.24 -11.80 -11.04
CA ALA A 37 7.94 -11.62 -9.63
C ALA A 37 6.47 -11.93 -9.31
N SER A 38 5.53 -11.49 -10.16
CA SER A 38 4.10 -11.81 -10.01
C SER A 38 3.86 -13.32 -10.12
N ALA A 39 4.45 -13.97 -11.13
CA ALA A 39 4.32 -15.42 -11.31
C ALA A 39 4.89 -16.22 -10.13
N ALA A 40 5.98 -15.75 -9.51
CA ALA A 40 6.53 -16.37 -8.31
C ALA A 40 5.59 -16.27 -7.10
N VAL A 41 4.90 -15.13 -6.93
CA VAL A 41 3.90 -14.96 -5.86
C VAL A 41 2.70 -15.86 -6.09
N ASP A 42 2.19 -15.94 -7.33
CA ASP A 42 1.08 -16.83 -7.67
C ASP A 42 1.45 -18.31 -7.43
N ALA A 43 2.66 -18.73 -7.81
CA ALA A 43 3.16 -20.08 -7.54
C ALA A 43 3.28 -20.36 -6.03
N ALA A 44 3.74 -19.39 -5.24
CA ALA A 44 3.82 -19.51 -3.79
C ALA A 44 2.43 -19.62 -3.13
N MET A 45 1.45 -18.83 -3.59
CA MET A 45 0.06 -18.88 -3.11
C MET A 45 -0.63 -20.20 -3.47
N ALA A 46 -0.38 -20.70 -4.68
CA ALA A 46 -0.87 -22.01 -5.12
C ALA A 46 -0.26 -23.15 -4.29
N ALA A 47 1.05 -23.11 -4.03
CA ALA A 47 1.72 -24.11 -3.19
C ALA A 47 1.27 -24.06 -1.71
N ALA A 48 0.87 -22.89 -1.20
CA ALA A 48 0.37 -22.71 0.16
C ALA A 48 -1.11 -23.11 0.34
N GLY A 49 -1.79 -23.60 -0.71
CA GLY A 49 -3.20 -23.99 -0.63
C GLY A 49 -4.16 -22.82 -0.42
N GLY A 50 -3.80 -21.60 -0.87
CA GLY A 50 -4.65 -20.41 -0.78
C GLY A 50 -4.68 -19.69 0.56
N GLY A 51 -3.90 -20.14 1.55
CA GLY A 51 -3.70 -19.43 2.82
C GLY A 51 -2.50 -18.49 2.77
N TRP A 52 -2.65 -17.27 3.31
CA TRP A 52 -1.52 -16.36 3.52
C TRP A 52 -0.52 -17.02 4.48
N SER A 53 0.70 -17.29 4.01
CA SER A 53 1.74 -17.98 4.77
C SER A 53 2.84 -17.00 5.22
N PRO A 54 3.44 -17.18 6.42
CA PRO A 54 4.61 -16.40 6.86
C PRO A 54 5.80 -16.44 5.89
N ALA A 55 5.86 -17.46 5.02
CA ALA A 55 6.86 -17.54 3.96
C ALA A 55 6.67 -16.44 2.89
N VAL A 56 5.43 -16.03 2.62
CA VAL A 56 5.11 -14.91 1.71
C VAL A 56 5.55 -13.58 2.34
N ASP A 57 5.35 -13.40 3.64
CA ASP A 57 5.84 -12.21 4.37
C ASP A 57 7.37 -12.12 4.35
N ALA A 58 8.07 -13.25 4.55
CA ALA A 58 9.53 -13.29 4.48
C ALA A 58 10.05 -13.00 3.08
N TYR A 59 9.39 -13.50 2.03
CA TYR A 59 9.72 -13.21 0.63
C TYR A 59 9.49 -11.74 0.29
N LEU A 60 8.34 -11.17 0.68
CA LEU A 60 8.04 -9.74 0.48
C LEU A 60 9.01 -8.84 1.25
N ALA A 61 9.40 -9.22 2.47
CA ALA A 61 10.41 -8.50 3.25
C ALA A 61 11.80 -8.56 2.59
N ALA A 62 12.20 -9.72 2.05
CA ALA A 62 13.45 -9.87 1.32
C ALA A 62 13.45 -9.09 -0.02
N ALA A 63 12.33 -9.09 -0.73
CA ALA A 63 12.15 -8.31 -1.96
C ALA A 63 12.20 -6.80 -1.68
N ALA A 64 11.60 -6.33 -0.59
CA ALA A 64 11.70 -4.95 -0.15
C ALA A 64 13.13 -4.56 0.26
N ALA A 65 13.88 -5.48 0.88
CA ALA A 65 15.29 -5.26 1.20
C ALA A 65 16.18 -5.22 -0.05
N ALA A 66 15.85 -6.00 -1.09
CA ALA A 66 16.57 -6.00 -2.37
C ALA A 66 16.22 -4.79 -3.27
N GLY A 67 15.00 -4.27 -3.17
CA GLY A 67 14.51 -3.13 -3.96
C GLY A 67 14.72 -1.74 -3.34
N GLY A 68 15.26 -1.66 -2.11
CA GLY A 68 15.37 -0.42 -1.34
C GLY A 68 16.57 0.48 -1.64
N GLY A 69 17.43 0.14 -2.60
CA GLY A 69 18.59 1.00 -2.90
C GLY A 69 19.42 0.55 -4.09
N ALA A 70 19.15 1.11 -5.26
CA ALA A 70 20.07 1.06 -6.39
C ALA A 70 20.07 2.39 -7.16
N GLY A 71 20.37 3.46 -6.42
CA GLY A 71 20.74 4.76 -6.96
C GLY A 71 22.15 5.17 -6.54
N VAL A 72 23.16 4.28 -6.54
CA VAL A 72 24.58 4.67 -6.46
C VAL A 72 25.44 3.65 -7.22
N GLY A 73 26.36 4.16 -8.05
CA GLY A 73 27.03 3.45 -9.14
C GLY A 73 27.83 2.18 -8.79
N LEU A 74 27.59 1.14 -9.59
CA LEU A 74 28.53 0.04 -9.79
C LEU A 74 29.38 0.32 -11.03
N LYS A 75 30.56 0.90 -10.78
CA LYS A 75 31.69 0.83 -11.71
C LYS A 75 31.94 -0.64 -12.03
N ARG A 76 32.05 -0.95 -13.33
CA ARG A 76 32.46 -2.25 -13.87
C ARG A 76 33.73 -2.74 -13.18
N GLY A 77 33.64 -3.88 -12.51
CA GLY A 77 34.74 -4.58 -11.85
C GLY A 77 34.61 -6.08 -12.07
N ARG A 78 35.11 -6.53 -13.22
CA ARG A 78 35.68 -7.84 -13.56
C ARG A 78 35.58 -8.98 -12.51
N ALA A 79 34.91 -10.05 -12.95
CA ALA A 79 35.14 -11.49 -12.70
C ALA A 79 35.90 -11.93 -11.43
N GLY A 80 35.25 -12.76 -10.62
CA GLY A 80 35.88 -13.61 -9.63
C GLY A 80 34.90 -14.68 -9.13
N SER A 81 35.16 -15.93 -9.50
CA SER A 81 34.41 -17.12 -9.13
C SER A 81 34.62 -17.52 -7.67
N GLY A 82 33.59 -18.09 -7.06
CA GLY A 82 33.76 -19.15 -6.05
C GLY A 82 33.31 -18.79 -4.65
N GLY A 83 32.65 -19.75 -4.00
CA GLY A 83 32.56 -19.80 -2.54
C GLY A 83 31.17 -20.03 -1.99
N SER A 84 30.79 -21.30 -1.85
CA SER A 84 29.79 -21.75 -0.89
C SER A 84 30.17 -21.32 0.54
N ALA A 85 29.20 -20.88 1.34
CA ALA A 85 29.27 -20.98 2.80
C ALA A 85 27.87 -20.94 3.42
N ALA A 86 27.51 -22.08 4.02
CA ALA A 86 26.44 -22.22 4.99
C ALA A 86 26.85 -21.59 6.33
N VAL A 87 25.97 -20.80 6.95
CA VAL A 87 26.01 -20.37 8.35
C VAL A 87 24.61 -19.87 8.69
N ALA A 88 23.99 -20.06 9.85
CA ALA A 88 24.01 -21.06 10.90
C ALA A 88 22.74 -20.76 11.71
N ALA A 89 22.17 -21.81 12.31
CA ALA A 89 21.14 -21.69 13.32
C ALA A 89 21.62 -20.86 14.52
N ALA A 90 20.77 -19.98 15.05
CA ALA A 90 20.93 -19.42 16.38
C ALA A 90 19.60 -19.52 17.13
N ALA A 91 19.50 -20.58 17.92
CA ALA A 91 18.54 -20.73 18.99
C ALA A 91 18.92 -19.77 20.14
N GLY A 92 17.97 -18.92 20.54
CA GLY A 92 18.08 -18.06 21.72
C GLY A 92 17.03 -18.43 22.76
N ARG A 93 17.41 -19.29 23.71
CA ARG A 93 16.70 -19.53 24.97
C ARG A 93 16.96 -18.37 25.94
N GLY A 94 15.97 -18.06 26.77
CA GLY A 94 16.19 -17.54 28.12
C GLY A 94 15.30 -16.36 28.50
N GLY A 95 14.49 -16.51 29.56
CA GLY A 95 13.75 -15.39 30.12
C GLY A 95 12.64 -15.73 31.10
N THR A 96 12.83 -16.71 31.99
CA THR A 96 11.95 -16.93 33.15
C THR A 96 12.36 -15.98 34.29
N GLY A 97 11.55 -14.96 34.53
CA GLY A 97 11.57 -14.11 35.70
C GLY A 97 10.32 -13.24 35.65
N GLY A 98 9.56 -13.00 36.69
CA GLY A 98 9.68 -13.30 38.11
C GLY A 98 8.45 -12.63 38.71
N TYR A 99 7.73 -13.38 39.52
CA TYR A 99 6.47 -13.01 40.13
C TYR A 99 6.64 -11.78 41.03
N ARG A 100 5.86 -10.72 40.78
CA ARG A 100 5.47 -9.77 41.81
C ARG A 100 3.95 -9.62 41.77
N HIS A 101 3.33 -10.36 42.67
CA HIS A 101 2.03 -10.04 43.23
C HIS A 101 2.03 -8.60 43.73
N ALA A 102 1.15 -7.77 43.17
CA ALA A 102 0.66 -6.57 43.81
C ALA A 102 -0.86 -6.73 43.94
N GLU A 103 -1.33 -6.73 45.18
CA GLU A 103 -2.73 -6.91 45.51
C GLU A 103 -3.64 -5.83 44.89
N PRO A 104 -4.85 -6.21 44.47
CA PRO A 104 -5.87 -5.28 44.01
C PRO A 104 -6.58 -4.62 45.20
N ALA A 105 -6.33 -3.33 45.42
CA ALA A 105 -7.16 -2.51 46.29
C ALA A 105 -8.56 -2.34 45.68
N THR A 106 -9.54 -3.02 46.28
CA THR A 106 -10.97 -2.89 46.03
C THR A 106 -11.48 -1.50 46.44
N ARG A 107 -11.44 -0.53 45.52
CA ARG A 107 -12.31 0.65 45.58
C ARG A 107 -13.57 0.41 44.77
N GLN A 108 -14.60 -0.12 45.44
CA GLN A 108 -15.98 0.00 45.02
C GLN A 108 -16.35 1.49 44.98
N VAL A 109 -16.45 2.07 43.79
CA VAL A 109 -17.21 3.29 43.54
C VAL A 109 -18.43 2.87 42.74
N SER A 110 -19.53 2.71 43.46
CA SER A 110 -20.86 2.47 42.91
C SER A 110 -21.51 3.82 42.66
N THR A 111 -21.56 4.28 41.40
CA THR A 111 -22.53 5.27 40.95
C THR A 111 -22.73 5.17 39.44
N GLN A 112 -23.92 4.70 39.06
CA GLN A 112 -24.58 4.90 37.77
C GLN A 112 -23.75 4.57 36.52
N GLN A 113 -23.61 3.27 36.26
CA GLN A 113 -23.41 2.77 34.91
C GLN A 113 -24.76 2.89 34.16
N ALA A 114 -25.07 4.09 33.68
CA ALA A 114 -26.06 4.27 32.64
C ALA A 114 -25.48 3.60 31.39
N SER A 115 -26.05 2.45 31.03
CA SER A 115 -25.87 1.78 29.75
C SER A 115 -26.41 2.69 28.63
N ALA A 116 -25.69 3.77 28.34
CA ALA A 116 -25.80 4.46 27.07
C ALA A 116 -25.02 3.59 26.09
N ALA A 117 -25.69 2.56 25.56
CA ALA A 117 -25.34 2.06 24.25
C ALA A 117 -25.22 3.31 23.36
N PRO A 118 -24.08 3.54 22.66
CA PRO A 118 -23.98 4.63 21.72
C PRO A 118 -24.80 4.28 20.48
N SER A 119 -26.12 4.14 20.64
CA SER A 119 -27.15 4.21 19.62
C SER A 119 -27.28 5.66 19.16
N ARG A 120 -26.16 6.34 18.91
CA ARG A 120 -26.17 7.56 18.10
C ARG A 120 -26.29 7.07 16.68
N GLN A 121 -27.52 6.67 16.33
CA GLN A 121 -27.99 6.73 14.95
C GLN A 121 -27.61 8.13 14.49
N HIS A 122 -26.51 8.22 13.74
CA HIS A 122 -26.09 9.44 13.09
C HIS A 122 -27.21 9.74 12.10
N SER A 123 -28.20 10.52 12.53
CA SER A 123 -29.18 11.19 11.66
C SER A 123 -28.49 12.30 10.86
N GLY A 124 -27.25 12.06 10.46
CA GLY A 124 -26.51 12.90 9.55
C GLY A 124 -27.00 12.64 8.12
N PRO A 125 -26.70 13.56 7.21
CA PRO A 125 -26.96 13.34 5.79
C PRO A 125 -26.33 12.00 5.37
N SER A 126 -27.07 11.25 4.54
CA SER A 126 -26.58 10.00 3.96
C SER A 126 -25.17 10.21 3.41
N PRO A 127 -24.22 9.27 3.60
CA PRO A 127 -22.86 9.38 3.08
C PRO A 127 -22.78 9.69 1.58
N ARG A 128 -23.81 9.27 0.83
CA ARG A 128 -23.96 9.54 -0.60
C ARG A 128 -24.19 11.00 -0.95
N GLY A 129 -24.63 11.82 0.01
CA GLY A 129 -24.85 13.25 -0.15
C GLY A 129 -23.75 14.11 0.48
N TRP A 130 -22.65 13.52 0.93
CA TRP A 130 -21.55 14.27 1.53
C TRP A 130 -20.82 15.12 0.49
N GLY A 131 -20.60 16.39 0.81
CA GLY A 131 -19.64 17.22 0.07
C GLY A 131 -18.20 16.82 0.38
N ALA A 132 -17.24 17.36 -0.39
CA ALA A 132 -15.82 17.05 -0.23
C ALA A 132 -15.32 17.27 1.21
N GLU A 133 -15.66 18.41 1.83
CA GLU A 133 -15.27 18.73 3.21
C GLU A 133 -15.79 17.72 4.25
N GLN A 134 -17.02 17.23 4.06
CA GLN A 134 -17.62 16.23 4.95
C GLN A 134 -16.93 14.87 4.78
N LEU A 135 -16.60 14.49 3.53
CA LEU A 135 -15.84 13.28 3.25
C LEU A 135 -14.44 13.36 3.85
N HIS A 136 -13.75 14.50 3.73
CA HIS A 136 -12.43 14.71 4.33
C HIS A 136 -12.47 14.65 5.87
N GLY A 137 -13.47 15.29 6.48
CA GLY A 137 -13.69 15.21 7.92
C GLY A 137 -13.91 13.78 8.40
N TRP A 138 -14.70 13.01 7.65
CA TRP A 138 -14.91 11.59 7.92
C TRP A 138 -13.62 10.74 7.78
N LEU A 139 -12.79 11.00 6.77
CA LEU A 139 -11.51 10.32 6.60
C LEU A 139 -10.55 10.56 7.77
N HIS A 140 -10.49 11.81 8.27
CA HIS A 140 -9.71 12.14 9.46
C HIS A 140 -10.26 11.42 10.71
N ALA A 141 -11.57 11.46 10.92
CA ALA A 141 -12.22 10.79 12.06
C ALA A 141 -12.03 9.26 12.04
N SER A 142 -11.90 8.67 10.84
CA SER A 142 -11.72 7.23 10.63
C SER A 142 -10.23 6.79 10.68
N GLY A 143 -9.31 7.68 11.06
CA GLY A 143 -7.88 7.38 11.12
C GLY A 143 -7.22 7.19 9.74
N CYS A 144 -7.87 7.66 8.67
CA CYS A 144 -7.39 7.61 7.29
C CYS A 144 -7.03 9.01 6.76
N GLY A 145 -6.63 9.93 7.64
CA GLY A 145 -6.31 11.32 7.29
C GLY A 145 -5.20 11.46 6.25
N GLU A 146 -4.26 10.51 6.19
CA GLU A 146 -3.21 10.46 5.17
C GLU A 146 -3.75 10.38 3.74
N ALA A 147 -4.94 9.78 3.55
CA ALA A 147 -5.58 9.64 2.25
C ALA A 147 -6.31 10.91 1.78
N VAL A 148 -6.52 11.89 2.67
CA VAL A 148 -7.30 13.10 2.36
C VAL A 148 -6.67 13.89 1.22
N ARG A 149 -5.34 13.99 1.18
CA ARG A 149 -4.64 14.66 0.08
C ARG A 149 -4.95 13.98 -1.26
N ALA A 150 -4.84 12.66 -1.32
CA ALA A 150 -5.13 11.87 -2.52
C ALA A 150 -6.59 12.06 -2.99
N PHE A 151 -7.53 12.05 -2.05
CA PHE A 151 -8.95 12.26 -2.35
C PHE A 151 -9.25 13.68 -2.83
N ARG A 152 -8.63 14.68 -2.21
CA ARG A 152 -8.76 16.09 -2.59
C ARG A 152 -8.18 16.35 -3.97
N ASP A 153 -6.99 15.79 -4.25
CA ASP A 153 -6.30 15.96 -5.53
C ASP A 153 -7.12 15.32 -6.68
N GLN A 154 -7.92 14.28 -6.39
CA GLN A 154 -8.85 13.66 -7.32
C GLN A 154 -10.27 14.26 -7.32
N GLY A 155 -10.53 15.27 -6.48
CA GLY A 155 -11.86 15.89 -6.38
C GLY A 155 -12.97 14.94 -5.92
N LEU A 156 -12.64 13.94 -5.09
CA LEU A 156 -13.62 12.96 -4.62
C LEU A 156 -14.55 13.55 -3.56
N ASP A 157 -15.86 13.38 -3.78
CA ASP A 157 -16.93 13.68 -2.82
C ASP A 157 -17.78 12.43 -2.54
N GLY A 158 -18.81 12.57 -1.71
CA GLY A 158 -19.71 11.46 -1.35
C GLY A 158 -20.41 10.81 -2.56
N PRO A 159 -21.00 11.59 -3.49
CA PRO A 159 -21.54 11.06 -4.75
C PRO A 159 -20.53 10.31 -5.61
N ALA A 160 -19.32 10.86 -5.81
CA ALA A 160 -18.26 10.22 -6.58
C ALA A 160 -17.82 8.91 -5.91
N MET A 161 -17.66 8.90 -4.59
CA MET A 161 -17.33 7.69 -3.82
C MET A 161 -18.44 6.62 -3.95
N ALA A 162 -19.71 7.03 -3.88
CA ALA A 162 -20.83 6.12 -4.11
C ALA A 162 -20.89 5.59 -5.56
N GLY A 163 -20.39 6.36 -6.53
CA GLY A 163 -20.15 5.91 -7.90
C GLY A 163 -19.05 4.86 -7.98
N LEU A 164 -17.91 5.13 -7.34
CA LEU A 164 -16.76 4.23 -7.28
C LEU A 164 -17.13 2.87 -6.65
N MET A 165 -17.94 2.91 -5.58
CA MET A 165 -18.54 1.73 -4.96
C MET A 165 -19.45 0.91 -5.88
N ARG A 166 -20.19 1.57 -6.78
CA ARG A 166 -21.01 0.90 -7.79
C ARG A 166 -20.15 0.29 -8.89
N VAL A 167 -19.10 0.99 -9.32
CA VAL A 167 -18.13 0.50 -10.31
C VAL A 167 -17.36 -0.70 -9.78
N ALA A 168 -17.06 -0.75 -8.49
CA ALA A 168 -16.51 -1.92 -7.80
C ALA A 168 -17.47 -3.13 -7.70
N ALA A 169 -18.47 -3.22 -8.60
CA ALA A 169 -19.39 -4.33 -8.81
C ALA A 169 -20.05 -4.90 -7.55
N GLY A 170 -20.53 -4.03 -6.65
CA GLY A 170 -21.28 -4.46 -5.46
C GLY A 170 -20.48 -4.47 -4.16
N GLY A 171 -19.35 -3.74 -4.12
CA GLY A 171 -18.54 -3.64 -2.91
C GLY A 171 -17.54 -4.77 -2.76
N GLU A 172 -17.05 -5.32 -3.88
CA GLU A 172 -15.92 -6.23 -3.84
C GLU A 172 -14.70 -5.48 -3.30
N ALA A 173 -14.27 -5.89 -2.11
CA ALA A 173 -13.14 -5.29 -1.40
C ALA A 173 -11.86 -5.25 -2.25
N GLY A 174 -11.60 -6.30 -3.02
CA GLY A 174 -10.42 -6.39 -3.90
C GLY A 174 -10.42 -5.34 -5.01
N ARG A 175 -11.55 -5.18 -5.71
CA ARG A 175 -11.64 -4.18 -6.77
C ARG A 175 -11.57 -2.75 -6.25
N LEU A 176 -12.21 -2.48 -5.10
CA LEU A 176 -12.10 -1.19 -4.43
C LEU A 176 -10.65 -0.91 -4.01
N PHE A 177 -9.95 -1.93 -3.49
CA PHE A 177 -8.54 -1.84 -3.12
C PHE A 177 -7.64 -1.46 -4.31
N ASP A 178 -7.89 -2.06 -5.48
CA ASP A 178 -7.14 -1.77 -6.70
C ASP A 178 -7.41 -0.35 -7.23
N LEU A 179 -8.68 0.08 -7.24
CA LEU A 179 -9.06 1.44 -7.65
C LEU A 179 -8.45 2.51 -6.75
N LEU A 180 -8.43 2.27 -5.43
CA LEU A 180 -7.78 3.20 -4.49
C LEU A 180 -6.27 3.33 -4.74
N GLY A 181 -5.62 2.24 -5.15
CA GLY A 181 -4.22 2.28 -5.53
C GLY A 181 -4.00 3.00 -6.86
N ARG A 182 -4.68 2.53 -7.91
CA ARG A 182 -4.45 2.96 -9.29
C ARG A 182 -4.96 4.37 -9.59
N ASP A 183 -6.20 4.65 -9.21
CA ASP A 183 -6.91 5.86 -9.65
C ASP A 183 -6.84 6.95 -8.58
N VAL A 184 -6.92 6.57 -7.30
CA VAL A 184 -6.86 7.55 -6.21
C VAL A 184 -5.42 7.88 -5.80
N GLY A 185 -4.48 6.98 -6.04
CA GLY A 185 -3.06 7.19 -5.72
C GLY A 185 -2.68 6.81 -4.29
N VAL A 186 -3.47 5.98 -3.61
CA VAL A 186 -3.15 5.51 -2.24
C VAL A 186 -2.20 4.32 -2.31
N MET A 187 -0.88 4.58 -2.30
CA MET A 187 0.12 3.52 -2.49
C MET A 187 0.25 2.57 -1.29
N HIS A 188 0.09 3.08 -0.07
CA HIS A 188 0.28 2.29 1.16
C HIS A 188 -0.80 1.20 1.31
N VAL A 189 -0.39 -0.07 1.25
CA VAL A 189 -1.28 -1.25 1.36
C VAL A 189 -2.09 -1.22 2.65
N GLY A 190 -1.46 -0.99 3.80
CA GLY A 190 -2.14 -0.95 5.10
C GLY A 190 -3.14 0.20 5.26
N LEU A 191 -2.94 1.32 4.54
CA LEU A 191 -3.91 2.42 4.50
C LEU A 191 -5.08 2.06 3.58
N ARG A 192 -4.82 1.44 2.42
CA ARG A 192 -5.87 0.97 1.51
C ARG A 192 -6.79 -0.05 2.16
N LEU A 193 -6.26 -1.04 2.87
CA LEU A 193 -7.09 -2.04 3.57
C LEU A 193 -8.01 -1.38 4.61
N ARG A 194 -7.48 -0.44 5.40
CA ARG A 194 -8.27 0.34 6.37
C ARG A 194 -9.33 1.19 5.69
N LEU A 195 -9.01 1.83 4.56
CA LEU A 195 -9.98 2.60 3.79
C LEU A 195 -11.10 1.73 3.25
N VAL A 196 -10.78 0.57 2.66
CA VAL A 196 -11.77 -0.36 2.12
C VAL A 196 -12.77 -0.77 3.21
N ASP A 197 -12.28 -1.17 4.39
CA ASP A 197 -13.14 -1.57 5.50
C ASP A 197 -14.06 -0.42 5.97
N ASN A 198 -13.49 0.78 6.17
CA ASN A 198 -14.25 1.97 6.54
C ASN A 198 -15.29 2.37 5.48
N ILE A 199 -14.93 2.32 4.20
CA ILE A 199 -15.83 2.65 3.08
C ILE A 199 -16.96 1.63 3.00
N LEU A 200 -16.67 0.33 3.12
CA LEU A 200 -17.70 -0.71 3.11
C LEU A 200 -18.65 -0.59 4.30
N MET A 201 -18.12 -0.28 5.49
CA MET A 201 -18.93 -0.03 6.68
C MET A 201 -19.85 1.19 6.50
N CYS A 202 -19.33 2.28 5.93
CA CYS A 202 -20.07 3.54 5.82
C CYS A 202 -21.02 3.59 4.62
N PHE A 203 -20.59 3.11 3.45
CA PHE A 203 -21.32 3.22 2.18
C PHE A 203 -22.00 1.90 1.76
N GLY A 204 -21.55 0.75 2.26
CA GLY A 204 -22.07 -0.58 1.91
C GLY A 204 -23.31 -1.03 2.70
N GLY A 205 -23.59 -0.41 3.85
CA GLY A 205 -24.69 -0.79 4.75
C GLY A 205 -26.11 -0.67 4.18
N ALA A 206 -26.30 0.04 3.06
CA ALA A 206 -27.62 0.27 2.49
C ALA A 206 -28.23 -0.96 1.76
N ALA A 207 -27.44 -2.01 1.48
CA ALA A 207 -27.89 -3.12 0.64
C ALA A 207 -28.46 -4.34 1.39
N ARG A 208 -28.31 -4.46 2.72
CA ARG A 208 -28.70 -5.67 3.48
C ARG A 208 -30.11 -5.63 4.11
N GLY A 209 -30.95 -4.68 3.73
CA GLY A 209 -32.24 -4.41 4.39
C GLY A 209 -33.51 -4.55 3.54
N ARG A 210 -33.50 -5.32 2.44
CA ARG A 210 -34.70 -5.61 1.65
C ARG A 210 -34.86 -7.09 1.38
#